data_AF-A0A540LWY6-F1
#
_entry.id   AF-A0A540LWY6-F1
#
_cell.length_a   1.000
_cell.length_b   1.000
_cell.length_c   1.000
_cell.angle_alpha   90.00
_cell.angle_beta   90.00
_cell.angle_gamma   90.00
#
_symmetry.space_group_name_H-M   'P 1'
#
loop_
_entity.id
_entity.type
_entity.pdbx_description
1 polymer ?
#
loop_
_entity_poly.entity_id
_entity_poly.type
_entity_poly.pdbx_seq_one_letter_code
_entity_poly.pdbx_strand_id
1 'polypeptide(L)'
;MREANRIGDQNEEKRRIRLIHETEMVNKLSKARKIRDLQVQLISLGYTFNPEDGLLVCHYLREKCLDGDLLFHSIEDADVYAKHPQNLIDKYKAVGARNVWYFFTRTRPNETQPGTSTSTEQVLAGKWIFGNEMDVLHQGEKVGVKQLLEYCDGDAKTQYKIIEYKLDPLPDNLKSGPWFVCKLYNDASCVEVQSLIDG
;
A
#
# COMPACT_ATOMS: atom_id res chain seq x y z
N MET A 1 43.88 31.94 -18.03
CA MET A 1 43.60 30.83 -18.99
C MET A 1 43.30 29.48 -18.33
N ARG A 2 43.96 29.09 -17.23
CA ARG A 2 43.73 27.77 -16.58
C ARG A 2 42.40 27.61 -15.84
N GLU A 3 41.77 28.71 -15.39
CA GLU A 3 40.47 28.69 -14.68
C GLU A 3 39.31 28.33 -15.61
N ALA A 4 39.25 28.96 -16.80
CA ALA A 4 38.15 28.82 -17.76
C ALA A 4 38.03 27.39 -18.32
N ASN A 5 39.17 26.72 -18.57
CA ASN A 5 39.17 25.32 -19.00
C ASN A 5 38.66 24.37 -17.90
N ARG A 6 38.93 24.67 -16.62
CA ARG A 6 38.45 23.86 -15.49
C ARG A 6 36.95 23.98 -15.29
N ILE A 7 36.40 25.18 -15.49
CA ILE A 7 34.96 25.45 -15.41
C ILE A 7 34.22 24.84 -16.60
N GLY A 8 34.82 24.85 -17.80
CA GLY A 8 34.28 24.19 -18.99
C GLY A 8 34.13 22.68 -18.81
N ASP A 9 35.16 22.02 -18.27
CA ASP A 9 35.21 20.58 -18.02
C ASP A 9 34.19 20.14 -16.94
N GLN A 10 34.07 20.91 -15.85
CA GLN A 10 33.05 20.68 -14.81
C GLN A 10 31.62 20.89 -15.31
N ASN A 11 31.39 21.84 -16.23
CA ASN A 11 30.07 22.05 -16.82
C ASN A 11 29.68 20.95 -17.79
N GLU A 12 30.64 20.36 -18.51
CA GLU A 12 30.39 19.21 -19.36
C GLU A 12 30.07 17.95 -18.55
N GLU A 13 30.81 17.70 -17.47
CA GLU A 13 30.53 16.58 -16.57
C GLU A 13 29.15 16.69 -15.92
N LYS A 14 28.77 17.89 -15.46
CA LYS A 14 27.41 18.13 -14.94
C LYS A 14 26.32 17.86 -15.98
N ARG A 15 26.57 18.16 -17.27
CA ARG A 15 25.63 17.85 -18.36
C ARG A 15 25.53 16.34 -18.60
N ARG A 16 26.65 15.62 -18.56
CA ARG A 16 26.68 14.15 -18.69
C ARG A 16 25.91 13.47 -17.57
N ILE A 17 26.16 13.86 -16.32
CA ILE A 17 25.44 13.33 -15.14
C ILE A 17 23.94 13.58 -15.27
N ARG A 18 23.52 14.79 -15.69
CA ARG A 18 22.11 15.10 -15.92
C ARG A 18 21.50 14.20 -17.00
N LEU A 19 22.18 14.02 -18.13
CA LEU A 19 21.69 13.22 -19.25
C LEU A 19 21.56 11.73 -18.87
N ILE A 20 22.51 11.19 -18.10
CA ILE A 20 22.43 9.82 -17.57
C ILE A 20 21.18 9.68 -16.70
N HIS A 21 20.99 10.60 -15.76
CA HIS A 21 19.82 10.59 -14.88
C HIS A 21 18.50 10.70 -15.66
N GLU A 22 18.42 11.61 -16.64
CA GLU A 22 17.24 11.75 -17.50
C GLU A 22 16.97 10.46 -18.30
N THR A 23 18.02 9.84 -18.85
CA THR A 23 17.92 8.59 -19.60
C THR A 23 17.42 7.45 -18.71
N GLU A 24 17.93 7.34 -17.48
CA GLU A 24 17.45 6.38 -16.49
C GLU A 24 15.96 6.59 -16.18
N MET A 25 15.53 7.85 -15.97
CA MET A 25 14.12 8.17 -15.72
C MET A 25 13.22 7.78 -16.91
N VAL A 26 13.64 8.08 -18.14
CA VAL A 26 12.88 7.70 -19.35
C VAL A 26 12.76 6.18 -19.47
N ASN A 27 13.86 5.45 -19.25
CA ASN A 27 13.85 3.99 -19.28
C ASN A 27 12.93 3.40 -18.22
N LYS A 28 12.95 3.95 -17.00
CA LYS A 28 12.04 3.56 -15.91
C LYS A 28 10.58 3.76 -16.29
N LEU A 29 10.22 4.93 -16.80
CA LEU A 29 8.86 5.23 -17.25
C LEU A 29 8.41 4.28 -18.37
N SER A 30 9.31 3.94 -19.31
CA SER A 30 9.01 2.99 -20.38
C SER A 30 8.72 1.57 -19.86
N LYS A 31 9.47 1.12 -18.85
CA LYS A 31 9.29 -0.19 -18.21
C LYS A 31 7.99 -0.23 -17.40
N ALA A 32 7.73 0.79 -16.59
CA ALA A 32 6.51 0.92 -15.82
C ALA A 32 5.26 0.93 -16.72
N ARG A 33 5.32 1.63 -17.86
CA ARG A 33 4.23 1.62 -18.86
C ARG A 33 3.96 0.21 -19.38
N LYS A 34 4.99 -0.51 -19.82
CA LYS A 34 4.84 -1.89 -20.32
C LYS A 34 4.23 -2.81 -19.26
N ILE A 35 4.65 -2.68 -18.01
CA ILE A 35 4.11 -3.50 -16.91
C ILE A 35 2.65 -3.17 -16.64
N ARG A 36 2.27 -1.87 -16.65
CA ARG A 36 0.86 -1.46 -16.54
C ARG A 36 0.01 -2.00 -17.68
N ASP A 37 0.50 -1.95 -18.91
CA ASP A 37 -0.20 -2.47 -20.09
C ASP A 37 -0.41 -3.99 -19.98
N LEU A 38 0.63 -4.73 -19.55
CA LEU A 38 0.52 -6.17 -19.27
C LEU A 38 -0.48 -6.47 -18.14
N GLN A 39 -0.49 -5.67 -17.09
CA GLN A 39 -1.42 -5.82 -15.98
C GLN A 39 -2.88 -5.62 -16.43
N VAL A 40 -3.15 -4.61 -17.27
CA VAL A 40 -4.48 -4.38 -17.85
C VAL A 40 -4.90 -5.58 -18.70
N GLN A 41 -3.99 -6.13 -19.51
CA GLN A 41 -4.26 -7.34 -20.30
C GLN A 41 -4.57 -8.54 -19.40
N LEU A 42 -3.77 -8.79 -18.37
CA LEU A 42 -3.99 -9.88 -17.42
C LEU A 42 -5.36 -9.77 -16.72
N ILE A 43 -5.72 -8.57 -16.26
CA ILE A 43 -7.04 -8.30 -15.66
C ILE A 43 -8.15 -8.59 -16.67
N SER A 44 -8.00 -8.18 -17.93
CA SER A 44 -8.99 -8.46 -18.99
C SER A 44 -9.17 -9.96 -19.26
N LEU A 45 -8.13 -10.76 -19.00
CA LEU A 45 -8.15 -12.23 -19.11
C LEU A 45 -8.66 -12.93 -17.84
N GLY A 46 -9.08 -12.16 -16.82
CA GLY A 46 -9.60 -12.69 -15.56
C GLY A 46 -8.55 -12.93 -14.48
N TYR A 47 -7.28 -12.58 -14.71
CA TYR A 47 -6.26 -12.63 -13.65
C TYR A 47 -6.43 -11.43 -12.71
N THR A 48 -6.66 -11.70 -11.44
CA THR A 48 -6.88 -10.67 -10.42
C THR A 48 -5.65 -10.48 -9.55
N PHE A 49 -5.46 -9.28 -9.03
CA PHE A 49 -4.40 -9.00 -8.08
C PHE A 49 -4.70 -9.65 -6.72
N ASN A 50 -4.05 -10.79 -6.42
CA ASN A 50 -4.19 -11.50 -5.15
C ASN A 50 -2.81 -12.02 -4.69
N PRO A 51 -1.88 -11.13 -4.31
CA PRO A 51 -0.57 -11.54 -3.85
C PRO A 51 -0.68 -12.31 -2.53
N GLU A 52 0.25 -13.23 -2.32
CA GLU A 52 0.50 -13.80 -0.99
C GLU A 52 0.93 -12.69 -0.02
N ASP A 53 0.55 -12.83 1.25
CA ASP A 53 0.88 -11.86 2.31
C ASP A 53 2.38 -11.52 2.35
N GLY A 54 3.25 -12.54 2.27
CA GLY A 54 4.70 -12.36 2.25
C GLY A 54 5.16 -11.49 1.08
N LEU A 55 4.66 -11.76 -0.13
CA LEU A 55 4.98 -10.98 -1.34
C LEU A 55 4.41 -9.55 -1.28
N LEU A 56 3.21 -9.39 -0.74
CA LEU A 56 2.60 -8.07 -0.53
C LEU A 56 3.49 -7.19 0.36
N VAL A 57 4.02 -7.77 1.43
CA VAL A 57 4.90 -7.05 2.35
C VAL A 57 6.30 -6.84 1.76
N CYS A 58 6.98 -7.91 1.34
CA CYS A 58 8.39 -7.84 0.97
C CYS A 58 8.66 -7.17 -0.37
N HIS A 59 7.70 -7.16 -1.31
CA HIS A 59 7.85 -6.53 -2.62
C HIS A 59 7.03 -5.27 -2.81
N TYR A 60 5.79 -5.20 -2.33
CA TYR A 60 4.97 -3.98 -2.56
C TYR A 60 5.21 -2.97 -1.44
N LEU A 61 5.03 -3.36 -0.19
CA LEU A 61 5.16 -2.44 0.93
C LEU A 61 6.61 -1.99 1.15
N ARG A 62 7.59 -2.92 1.09
CA ARG A 62 9.01 -2.59 1.20
C ARG A 62 9.45 -1.57 0.16
N GLU A 63 9.12 -1.80 -1.10
CA GLU A 63 9.47 -0.87 -2.19
C GLU A 63 8.79 0.48 -2.01
N LYS A 64 7.50 0.52 -1.62
CA LYS A 64 6.81 1.78 -1.28
C LYS A 64 7.55 2.56 -0.18
N CYS A 65 8.00 1.87 0.85
CA CYS A 65 8.71 2.44 1.99
C CYS A 65 10.10 3.00 1.65
N LEU A 66 10.80 2.41 0.68
CA LEU A 66 12.12 2.84 0.24
C LEU A 66 12.09 3.94 -0.83
N ASP A 67 10.88 4.44 -1.15
CA ASP A 67 10.57 5.20 -2.37
C ASP A 67 11.19 4.49 -3.61
N GLY A 68 11.09 3.16 -3.60
CA GLY A 68 11.45 2.30 -4.70
C GLY A 68 10.46 2.45 -5.84
N ASP A 69 10.91 2.13 -7.05
CA ASP A 69 10.06 2.20 -8.23
C ASP A 69 9.04 1.05 -8.16
N LEU A 70 7.83 1.35 -7.67
CA LEU A 70 6.71 0.41 -7.76
C LEU A 70 6.36 0.20 -9.23
N LEU A 71 6.87 -0.90 -9.77
CA LEU A 71 6.63 -1.30 -11.15
C LEU A 71 5.16 -1.65 -11.42
N PHE A 72 4.38 -1.92 -10.37
CA PHE A 72 2.97 -2.26 -10.42
C PHE A 72 2.12 -1.17 -9.76
N HIS A 73 1.11 -0.69 -10.48
CA HIS A 73 0.23 0.41 -10.04
C HIS A 73 -1.14 -0.11 -9.56
N SER A 74 -1.18 -1.31 -8.98
CA SER A 74 -2.43 -1.94 -8.51
C SER A 74 -2.98 -1.33 -7.23
N ILE A 75 -2.12 -0.76 -6.39
CA ILE A 75 -2.45 -0.33 -5.04
C ILE A 75 -2.49 1.20 -5.04
N GLU A 76 -3.62 1.77 -4.62
CA GLU A 76 -3.87 3.21 -4.63
C GLU A 76 -3.47 3.86 -3.30
N ASP A 77 -2.98 5.09 -3.33
CA ASP A 77 -2.72 5.85 -2.11
C ASP A 77 -4.02 6.47 -1.58
N ALA A 78 -4.43 6.13 -0.35
CA ALA A 78 -5.62 6.66 0.28
C ALA A 78 -5.50 6.66 1.82
N ASP A 79 -6.09 7.66 2.47
CA ASP A 79 -6.37 7.57 3.90
C ASP A 79 -7.61 6.68 4.09
N VAL A 80 -7.35 5.40 4.38
CA VAL A 80 -8.37 4.35 4.50
C VAL A 80 -9.22 4.55 5.76
N TYR A 81 -8.70 5.26 6.76
CA TYR A 81 -9.35 5.40 8.05
C TYR A 81 -10.19 6.67 8.17
N ALA A 82 -9.92 7.68 7.33
CA ALA A 82 -10.64 8.95 7.35
C ALA A 82 -12.07 8.90 6.81
N LYS A 83 -12.50 7.79 6.19
CA LYS A 83 -13.81 7.68 5.51
C LYS A 83 -14.51 6.37 5.83
N HIS A 84 -15.83 6.38 5.77
CA HIS A 84 -16.63 5.17 5.77
C HIS A 84 -16.19 4.23 4.62
N PRO A 85 -16.05 2.91 4.84
CA PRO A 85 -15.52 1.96 3.85
C PRO A 85 -16.32 1.93 2.53
N GLN A 86 -17.65 2.09 2.57
CA GLN A 86 -18.48 2.23 1.36
C GLN A 86 -17.98 3.37 0.45
N ASN A 87 -17.60 4.52 1.02
CA ASN A 87 -17.12 5.67 0.24
C ASN A 87 -15.80 5.37 -0.47
N LEU A 88 -14.96 4.48 0.08
CA LEU A 88 -13.73 4.03 -0.57
C LEU A 88 -14.07 3.08 -1.73
N ILE A 89 -14.98 2.13 -1.49
CA ILE A 89 -15.44 1.16 -2.49
C ILE A 89 -16.11 1.83 -3.69
N ASP A 90 -16.93 2.85 -3.45
CA ASP A 90 -17.61 3.59 -4.52
C ASP A 90 -16.65 4.46 -5.33
N LYS A 91 -15.59 4.96 -4.69
CA LYS A 91 -14.62 5.87 -5.32
C LYS A 91 -13.52 5.14 -6.08
N TYR A 92 -13.02 4.04 -5.54
CA TYR A 92 -11.85 3.34 -6.06
C TYR A 92 -12.25 2.04 -6.75
N LYS A 93 -11.47 1.61 -7.74
CA LYS A 93 -11.73 0.34 -8.42
C LYS A 93 -11.12 -0.81 -7.64
N ALA A 94 -11.87 -1.90 -7.49
CA ALA A 94 -11.31 -3.15 -6.98
C ALA A 94 -10.27 -3.67 -7.98
N VAL A 95 -9.15 -4.15 -7.46
CA VAL A 95 -8.08 -4.76 -8.27
C VAL A 95 -7.94 -6.26 -7.98
N GLY A 96 -8.40 -6.70 -6.81
CA GLY A 96 -8.40 -8.10 -6.42
C GLY A 96 -9.68 -8.84 -6.81
N ALA A 97 -9.64 -10.16 -6.67
CA ALA A 97 -10.80 -11.00 -6.89
C ALA A 97 -11.93 -10.66 -5.92
N ARG A 98 -13.18 -10.89 -6.33
CA ARG A 98 -14.36 -10.81 -5.45
C ARG A 98 -14.49 -9.46 -4.73
N ASN A 99 -14.24 -8.35 -5.45
CA ASN A 99 -14.34 -7.00 -4.90
C ASN A 99 -13.40 -6.80 -3.70
N VAL A 100 -12.10 -6.93 -3.95
CA VAL A 100 -11.06 -6.61 -2.97
C VAL A 100 -10.29 -5.38 -3.44
N TRP A 101 -10.12 -4.43 -2.52
CA TRP A 101 -9.35 -3.21 -2.72
C TRP A 101 -8.06 -3.27 -1.92
N TYR A 102 -7.00 -2.70 -2.50
CA TYR A 102 -5.71 -2.56 -1.84
C TYR A 102 -5.32 -1.09 -1.82
N PHE A 103 -4.91 -0.61 -0.66
CA PHE A 103 -4.50 0.77 -0.48
C PHE A 103 -3.15 0.88 0.22
N PHE A 104 -2.35 1.86 -0.17
CA PHE A 104 -1.26 2.37 0.63
C PHE A 104 -1.78 3.52 1.49
N THR A 105 -1.47 3.47 2.78
CA THR A 105 -1.78 4.56 3.72
C THR A 105 -0.54 4.90 4.55
N ARG A 106 -0.38 6.18 4.89
CA ARG A 106 0.56 6.64 5.93
C ARG A 106 -0.12 6.83 7.27
N THR A 107 -1.44 6.97 7.26
CA THR A 107 -2.25 7.15 8.46
C THR A 107 -2.52 5.78 9.05
N ARG A 108 -2.11 5.58 10.30
CA ARG A 108 -2.74 4.64 11.23
C ARG A 108 -3.63 5.51 12.12
N PRO A 109 -4.87 5.12 12.47
CA PRO A 109 -5.62 5.81 13.52
C PRO A 109 -4.70 5.89 14.73
N ASN A 110 -4.58 7.06 15.35
CA ASN A 110 -3.67 7.26 16.47
C ASN A 110 -3.75 6.06 17.42
N GLU A 111 -2.65 5.31 17.54
CA GLU A 111 -2.46 4.28 18.57
C GLU A 111 -2.55 4.88 19.99
N THR A 112 -2.66 6.21 20.08
CA THR A 112 -3.03 6.96 21.27
C THR A 112 -4.55 7.10 21.37
N GLN A 113 -5.08 6.16 22.16
CA GLN A 113 -6.32 6.21 22.94
C GLN A 113 -7.60 5.66 22.29
N PRO A 114 -8.14 4.54 22.84
CA PRO A 114 -9.57 4.31 22.82
C PRO A 114 -10.22 5.51 23.54
N GLY A 115 -10.92 6.37 22.79
CA GLY A 115 -11.78 7.41 23.37
C GLY A 115 -11.41 8.89 23.14
N THR A 116 -10.39 9.26 22.35
CA THR A 116 -10.13 10.68 22.05
C THR A 116 -10.26 11.03 20.57
N SER A 117 -11.50 11.21 20.12
CA SER A 117 -11.88 12.37 19.32
C SER A 117 -13.41 12.53 19.35
N THR A 118 -13.95 12.89 20.50
CA THR A 118 -15.35 13.28 20.65
C THR A 118 -15.58 14.69 20.08
N SER A 119 -15.61 14.81 18.75
CA SER A 119 -16.53 15.76 18.12
C SER A 119 -17.87 15.06 17.94
N THR A 120 -18.97 15.78 18.09
CA THR A 120 -20.35 15.26 17.93
C THR A 120 -20.58 14.62 16.55
N GLU A 121 -19.74 14.95 15.55
CA GLU A 121 -19.74 14.34 14.21
C GLU A 121 -19.13 12.93 14.17
N GLN A 122 -18.13 12.59 15.00
CA GLN A 122 -17.58 11.23 15.06
C GLN A 122 -18.51 10.23 15.74
N VAL A 123 -19.42 10.68 16.60
CA VAL A 123 -20.44 9.82 17.22
C VAL A 123 -21.46 9.31 16.19
N LEU A 124 -21.52 9.95 15.01
CA LEU A 124 -22.34 9.54 13.86
C LEU A 124 -21.52 8.78 12.80
N ALA A 125 -20.20 8.68 12.94
CA ALA A 125 -19.32 8.00 11.99
C ALA A 125 -18.78 6.71 12.61
N GLY A 126 -18.86 5.59 11.89
CA GLY A 126 -18.40 4.29 12.41
C GLY A 126 -16.89 4.22 12.74
N LYS A 127 -16.51 3.21 13.53
CA LYS A 127 -15.15 2.98 14.06
C LYS A 127 -14.55 1.67 13.58
N TRP A 128 -13.22 1.60 13.48
CA TRP A 128 -12.49 0.35 13.26
C TRP A 128 -12.10 -0.29 14.60
N ILE A 129 -12.39 -1.58 14.75
CA ILE A 129 -11.97 -2.41 15.88
C ILE A 129 -10.75 -3.23 15.45
N PHE A 130 -9.67 -3.15 16.21
CA PHE A 130 -8.39 -3.82 15.92
C PHE A 130 -8.36 -5.21 16.56
N GLY A 131 -7.98 -6.21 15.76
CA GLY A 131 -7.69 -7.56 16.22
C GLY A 131 -6.23 -7.72 16.65
N ASN A 132 -5.81 -8.98 16.80
CA ASN A 132 -4.44 -9.31 17.16
C ASN A 132 -3.50 -9.21 15.96
N GLU A 133 -2.27 -8.77 16.21
CA GLU A 133 -1.19 -8.81 15.22
C GLU A 133 -0.70 -10.27 15.06
N MET A 134 -0.46 -10.66 13.81
CA MET A 134 0.08 -11.96 13.41
C MET A 134 1.32 -11.74 12.53
N ASP A 135 2.35 -12.55 12.72
CA ASP A 135 3.55 -12.49 11.89
C ASP A 135 3.25 -12.84 10.43
N VAL A 136 3.90 -12.12 9.51
CA VAL A 136 3.90 -12.41 8.08
C VAL A 136 5.29 -12.90 7.71
N LEU A 137 5.34 -14.13 7.21
CA LEU A 137 6.57 -14.79 6.80
C LEU A 137 6.71 -14.77 5.28
N HIS A 138 7.94 -14.68 4.80
CA HIS A 138 8.29 -14.96 3.41
C HIS A 138 9.58 -15.78 3.38
N GLN A 139 9.54 -16.96 2.76
CA GLN A 139 10.68 -17.89 2.71
C GLN A 139 11.24 -18.27 4.10
N GLY A 140 10.37 -18.34 5.12
CA GLY A 140 10.74 -18.69 6.49
C GLY A 140 11.19 -17.52 7.37
N GLU A 141 11.40 -16.34 6.78
CA GLU A 141 11.82 -15.14 7.49
C GLU A 141 10.64 -14.21 7.76
N LYS A 142 10.62 -13.57 8.95
CA LYS A 142 9.62 -12.55 9.27
C LYS A 142 9.89 -11.30 8.44
N VAL A 143 8.90 -10.91 7.64
CA VAL A 143 8.99 -9.71 6.78
C VAL A 143 8.04 -8.60 7.23
N GLY A 144 7.05 -8.93 8.05
CA GLY A 144 6.12 -7.98 8.60
C GLY A 144 5.15 -8.59 9.60
N VAL A 145 4.11 -7.84 9.91
CA VAL A 145 2.95 -8.36 10.62
C VAL A 145 1.67 -7.88 9.94
N LYS A 146 0.58 -8.61 10.18
CA LYS A 146 -0.75 -8.27 9.73
C LYS A 146 -1.74 -8.26 10.89
N GLN A 147 -2.78 -7.45 10.79
CA GLN A 147 -3.88 -7.44 11.74
C GLN A 147 -5.22 -7.26 11.03
N LEU A 148 -6.23 -7.97 11.50
CA LEU A 148 -7.60 -7.82 11.01
C LEU A 148 -8.29 -6.68 11.76
N LEU A 149 -8.90 -5.77 11.02
CA LEU A 149 -9.71 -4.67 11.51
C LEU A 149 -11.14 -4.86 11.02
N GLU A 150 -12.11 -4.64 11.91
CA GLU A 150 -13.54 -4.76 11.60
C GLU A 150 -14.24 -3.42 11.78
N TYR A 151 -15.07 -3.02 10.83
CA TYR A 151 -15.78 -1.74 10.91
C TYR A 151 -17.12 -1.89 11.62
N CYS A 152 -17.40 -1.00 12.56
CA CYS A 152 -18.68 -0.88 13.26
C CYS A 152 -19.31 0.47 12.94
N ASP A 153 -20.58 0.48 12.56
CA ASP A 153 -21.37 1.72 12.45
C ASP A 153 -22.12 1.93 13.77
N GLY A 154 -21.67 2.90 14.56
CA GLY A 154 -22.02 3.00 15.99
C GLY A 154 -21.62 1.72 16.75
N ASP A 155 -22.63 1.01 17.26
CA ASP A 155 -22.47 -0.26 17.98
C ASP A 155 -22.77 -1.50 17.11
N ALA A 156 -23.20 -1.31 15.87
CA ALA A 156 -23.51 -2.41 14.96
C ALA A 156 -22.28 -2.84 14.17
N LYS A 157 -21.89 -4.11 14.30
CA LYS A 157 -20.84 -4.71 13.47
C LYS A 157 -21.29 -4.78 12.00
N THR A 158 -20.46 -4.26 11.11
CA THR A 158 -20.70 -4.32 9.66
C THR A 158 -19.93 -5.48 9.03
N GLN A 159 -20.10 -5.68 7.72
CA GLN A 159 -19.38 -6.69 6.97
C GLN A 159 -18.02 -6.21 6.42
N TYR A 160 -17.67 -4.94 6.66
CA TYR A 160 -16.43 -4.35 6.16
C TYR A 160 -15.25 -4.74 7.03
N LYS A 161 -14.21 -5.23 6.36
CA LYS A 161 -12.98 -5.69 6.98
C LYS A 161 -11.76 -5.11 6.27
N ILE A 162 -10.74 -4.82 7.05
CA ILE A 162 -9.40 -4.49 6.56
C ILE A 162 -8.43 -5.51 7.13
N ILE A 163 -7.55 -6.05 6.30
CA ILE A 163 -6.29 -6.61 6.79
C ILE A 163 -5.22 -5.53 6.58
N GLU A 164 -4.71 -4.97 7.67
CA GLU A 164 -3.60 -4.03 7.67
C GLU A 164 -2.30 -4.82 7.73
N TYR A 165 -1.33 -4.47 6.89
CA TYR A 165 0.02 -5.01 6.87
C TYR A 165 1.02 -3.89 7.15
N LYS A 166 2.00 -4.17 8.03
CA LYS A 166 3.16 -3.31 8.28
C LYS A 166 4.46 -4.08 8.13
N LEU A 167 5.52 -3.39 7.72
CA LEU A 167 6.87 -3.94 7.76
C LEU A 167 7.32 -4.09 9.21
N ASP A 168 7.95 -5.22 9.48
CA ASP A 168 8.54 -5.56 10.77
C ASP A 168 9.61 -6.64 10.53
N PRO A 169 10.91 -6.32 10.68
CA PRO A 169 11.44 -5.03 11.11
C PRO A 169 11.30 -3.94 10.03
N LEU A 170 11.22 -2.68 10.46
CA LEU A 170 11.29 -1.53 9.56
C LEU A 170 12.72 -1.36 9.03
N PRO A 171 12.92 -1.01 7.74
CA PRO A 171 14.24 -0.65 7.22
C PRO A 171 14.80 0.62 7.91
N ASP A 172 16.10 0.67 8.15
CA ASP A 172 16.74 1.85 8.77
C ASP A 172 16.77 3.07 7.83
N ASN A 173 16.68 2.84 6.52
CA ASN A 173 16.82 3.84 5.46
C ASN A 173 15.48 4.35 4.91
N LEU A 174 14.43 4.37 5.73
CA LEU A 174 13.13 4.94 5.35
C LEU A 174 13.26 6.44 5.06
N LYS A 175 12.95 6.85 3.83
CA LYS A 175 13.03 8.25 3.41
C LYS A 175 11.88 9.11 3.95
N SER A 176 10.69 8.52 4.06
CA SER A 176 9.43 9.25 4.24
C SER A 176 8.54 8.73 5.39
N GLY A 177 9.10 7.94 6.30
CA GLY A 177 8.35 7.27 7.37
C GLY A 177 7.69 5.95 6.93
N PRO A 178 7.04 5.23 7.85
CA PRO A 178 6.42 3.93 7.55
C PRO A 178 5.17 4.11 6.69
N TRP A 179 4.99 3.19 5.75
CA TRP A 179 3.72 2.97 5.06
C TRP A 179 3.06 1.70 5.60
N PHE A 180 1.76 1.58 5.31
CA PHE A 180 0.97 0.38 5.52
C PHE A 180 0.30 -0.01 4.21
N VAL A 181 0.01 -1.31 4.05
CA VAL A 181 -0.95 -1.79 3.05
C VAL A 181 -2.24 -2.19 3.76
N CYS A 182 -3.37 -1.72 3.26
CA CYS A 182 -4.70 -2.14 3.72
C CYS A 182 -5.40 -2.92 2.61
N LYS A 183 -5.79 -4.16 2.90
CA LYS A 183 -6.68 -4.97 2.06
C LYS A 183 -8.10 -4.83 2.56
N LEU A 184 -8.93 -4.03 1.87
CA LEU A 184 -10.34 -3.78 2.20
C LEU A 184 -11.24 -4.74 1.42
N TYR A 185 -12.20 -5.34 2.11
CA TYR A 185 -13.22 -6.19 1.52
C TYR A 185 -14.50 -6.21 2.36
N ASN A 186 -15.57 -6.76 1.79
CA ASN A 186 -16.85 -6.97 2.46
C ASN A 186 -17.17 -8.49 2.47
N ASP A 187 -17.45 -9.06 3.63
CA ASP A 187 -17.76 -10.49 3.80
C ASP A 187 -18.94 -10.95 2.93
N ALA A 188 -19.96 -10.12 2.72
CA ALA A 188 -21.10 -10.50 1.87
C ALA A 188 -20.69 -10.70 0.40
N SER A 189 -19.64 -10.03 -0.05
CA SER A 189 -19.05 -10.24 -1.37
C SER A 189 -17.95 -11.32 -1.39
N CYS A 190 -17.50 -11.77 -0.21
CA CYS A 190 -16.38 -12.70 -0.03
C CYS A 190 -16.82 -13.98 0.72
N VAL A 191 -17.78 -14.74 0.18
CA VAL A 191 -18.39 -15.93 0.83
C VAL A 191 -17.44 -17.13 1.01
N GLU A 192 -16.11 -16.97 1.02
CA GLU A 192 -15.20 -18.13 1.13
C GLU A 192 -13.80 -17.80 1.67
N VAL A 193 -13.71 -17.10 2.80
CA VAL A 193 -12.44 -16.99 3.56
C VAL A 193 -12.67 -17.29 5.03
N GLN A 194 -13.18 -18.49 5.33
CA GLN A 194 -13.34 -18.98 6.71
C GLN A 194 -12.44 -20.18 7.04
N SER A 195 -11.52 -20.58 6.16
CA SER A 195 -10.71 -21.81 6.35
C SER A 195 -9.21 -21.57 6.56
N LEU A 196 -8.76 -20.35 6.91
CA LEU A 196 -7.33 -20.05 7.10
C LEU A 196 -7.02 -19.39 8.46
N ILE A 197 -7.95 -19.42 9.42
CA ILE A 197 -7.73 -18.86 10.78
C ILE A 197 -7.73 -19.97 11.87
N ASP A 198 -8.16 -21.19 11.55
CA ASP A 198 -8.20 -22.33 12.50
C ASP A 198 -7.21 -23.45 12.15
N GLY A 199 -5.96 -23.12 11.79
CA GLY A 199 -4.89 -24.07 11.49
C GLY A 199 -3.59 -23.73 12.18
#